data_AF-K9PT24-F1
#
_entry.id   AF-K9PT24-F1
#
_cell.length_a   1.000
_cell.length_b   1.000
_cell.length_c   1.000
_cell.angle_alpha   90.00
_cell.angle_beta   90.00
_cell.angle_gamma   90.00
#
_symmetry.space_group_name_H-M   'P 1'
#
loop_
_entity.id
_entity.type
_entity.pdbx_description
1 polymer ?
#
loop_
_entity_poly.entity_id
_entity_poly.type
_entity_poly.pdbx_seq_one_letter_code
_entity_poly.pdbx_strand_id
1 'polypeptide(L)'
;MALSHHLISFSKRYLRLAIAATFVGMLACPNAALAWKPTTHVYLGQQALNDALDDGKVTIYRVDYQNGKVLSKLGDYPVDPTILAALKAYPAQYRAGILGPDAYPDILTGQQVIHPSPNDTGIAGGSGTWLKYLWNLSNSPGNNTPQKKAFVTGYLTHAAGDMYGHTFINNFSGGHFVIAPPGNAIKHILVEGYVDKRLNKQELNANFFNASIAGVEDFIYNNMIDAKPGSYLDTTLLKPGGGGTEFSIPRIYSTLRARLQRDIDAYYAAKSDYDRRYDDKVRKAKACKALDFSCSATKLYAEAAAIQVQKGAYVTANGLTVTYKEYWREDINSGLKAWPQVSDKVAKALFFNPDRKAKVEEAKTILQNYVNNHLISMSGAPDAVGQFAALASKLSSIIGDVLGPLAAPIRQLKANIYDAIVKSATGMSIDELKAYLENPERYFDQVFSQGAGEHVNLQTFNKKYLRINDSGYTNPSESFDYQQFPAAYNTATISKLILVSKDGVNQLLTDLGSSSRLKESNIMLGFIQTLDGDNEWRGGREAPTHPQQKMVVAENCQAYKQIFMLQPGEQPCQ
;
A
#
# COMPACT_ATOMS: atom_id res chain seq x y z
N MET A 1 -0.78 46.76 -39.03
CA MET A 1 -1.74 46.52 -37.93
C MET A 1 -2.69 45.37 -38.31
N ALA A 2 -2.17 44.19 -38.67
CA ALA A 2 -2.97 43.03 -39.11
C ALA A 2 -2.26 41.67 -38.92
N LEU A 3 -1.33 41.56 -37.97
CA LEU A 3 -0.56 40.33 -37.73
C LEU A 3 -0.58 39.84 -36.27
N SER A 4 -1.28 40.52 -35.35
CA SER A 4 -1.36 40.10 -33.94
C SER A 4 -2.59 39.25 -33.59
N HIS A 5 -3.55 39.07 -34.51
CA HIS A 5 -4.81 38.37 -34.19
C HIS A 5 -4.81 36.86 -34.50
N HIS A 6 -3.86 36.34 -35.28
CA HIS A 6 -3.81 34.90 -35.61
C HIS A 6 -3.01 34.03 -34.63
N LEU A 7 -2.09 34.60 -33.85
CA LEU A 7 -1.29 33.84 -32.87
C LEU A 7 -2.00 33.64 -31.51
N ILE A 8 -3.05 34.41 -31.23
CA ILE A 8 -3.80 34.35 -29.96
C ILE A 8 -4.95 33.32 -30.01
N SER A 9 -5.43 32.92 -31.20
CA SER A 9 -6.48 31.89 -31.30
C SER A 9 -5.93 30.46 -31.36
N PHE A 10 -4.68 30.28 -31.80
CA PHE A 10 -4.03 28.96 -31.85
C PHE A 10 -3.62 28.46 -30.45
N SER A 11 -3.20 29.34 -29.54
CA SER A 11 -2.81 28.95 -28.16
C SER A 11 -4.00 28.57 -27.27
N LYS A 12 -5.21 29.11 -27.53
CA LYS A 12 -6.41 28.80 -26.76
C LYS A 12 -7.03 27.43 -27.09
N ARG A 13 -6.78 26.87 -28.29
CA ARG A 13 -7.25 25.52 -28.65
C ARG A 13 -6.38 24.42 -28.02
N TYR A 14 -5.06 24.58 -27.97
CA TYR A 14 -4.17 23.63 -27.29
C TYR A 14 -4.28 23.70 -25.76
N LEU A 15 -4.56 24.87 -25.18
CA LEU A 15 -4.81 25.00 -23.74
C LEU A 15 -6.13 24.34 -23.30
N ARG A 16 -7.17 24.36 -24.16
CA ARG A 16 -8.43 23.65 -23.91
C ARG A 16 -8.33 22.13 -24.11
N LEU A 17 -7.49 21.66 -25.04
CA LEU A 17 -7.20 20.24 -25.24
C LEU A 17 -6.31 19.65 -24.12
N ALA A 18 -5.37 20.42 -23.58
CA ALA A 18 -4.57 20.00 -22.42
C ALA A 18 -5.41 19.91 -21.12
N ILE A 19 -6.35 20.84 -20.91
CA ILE A 19 -7.25 20.79 -19.75
C ILE A 19 -8.28 19.65 -19.89
N ALA A 20 -8.76 19.36 -21.09
CA ALA A 20 -9.64 18.21 -21.35
C ALA A 20 -8.92 16.86 -21.19
N ALA A 21 -7.66 16.75 -21.63
CA ALA A 21 -6.85 15.54 -21.42
C ALA A 21 -6.48 15.29 -19.95
N THR A 22 -6.43 16.35 -19.12
CA THR A 22 -6.19 16.22 -17.67
C THR A 22 -7.43 15.70 -16.92
N PHE A 23 -8.64 15.97 -17.44
CA PHE A 23 -9.88 15.44 -16.86
C PHE A 23 -10.21 14.01 -17.31
N VAL A 24 -9.80 13.61 -18.52
CA VAL A 24 -10.04 12.24 -19.02
C VAL A 24 -9.10 11.21 -18.38
N GLY A 25 -7.92 11.62 -17.90
CA GLY A 25 -7.00 10.74 -17.17
C GLY A 25 -7.46 10.31 -15.77
N MET A 26 -8.44 10.99 -15.16
CA MET A 26 -8.98 10.62 -13.84
C MET A 26 -10.00 9.47 -13.90
N LEU A 27 -10.44 9.06 -15.08
CA LEU A 27 -11.52 8.07 -15.24
C LEU A 27 -11.02 6.62 -15.31
N ALA A 28 -9.72 6.37 -15.14
CA ALA A 28 -9.13 5.03 -15.22
C ALA A 28 -8.21 4.71 -14.02
N CYS A 29 -8.39 5.39 -12.88
CA CYS A 29 -7.72 5.00 -11.65
C CYS A 29 -8.46 3.81 -11.03
N PRO A 30 -7.75 2.78 -10.54
CA PRO A 30 -8.32 1.83 -9.60
C PRO A 30 -8.87 2.60 -8.39
N ASN A 31 -10.07 2.26 -7.97
CA ASN A 31 -10.69 2.82 -6.78
C ASN A 31 -10.61 1.76 -5.67
N ALA A 32 -10.23 2.14 -4.44
CA ALA A 32 -10.33 1.27 -3.27
C ALA A 32 -10.76 2.03 -2.02
N ALA A 33 -11.35 1.29 -1.08
CA ALA A 33 -11.55 1.74 0.29
C ALA A 33 -10.98 0.74 1.30
N LEU A 34 -11.06 1.17 2.55
CA LEU A 34 -10.87 0.35 3.73
C LEU A 34 -12.10 -0.57 3.85
N ALA A 35 -11.99 -1.84 4.24
CA ALA A 35 -13.20 -2.57 4.65
C ALA A 35 -13.52 -2.19 6.06
N TRP A 36 -12.62 -2.48 6.98
CA TRP A 36 -12.77 -2.01 8.34
C TRP A 36 -11.97 -0.74 8.43
N LYS A 37 -12.51 0.27 9.12
CA LYS A 37 -11.63 1.35 9.56
C LYS A 37 -10.47 0.72 10.35
N PRO A 38 -9.22 1.21 10.24
CA PRO A 38 -8.06 0.61 10.88
C PRO A 38 -8.24 0.27 12.37
N THR A 39 -9.00 1.09 13.11
CA THR A 39 -9.37 0.80 14.50
C THR A 39 -10.19 -0.49 14.65
N THR A 40 -11.16 -0.74 13.78
CA THR A 40 -11.96 -1.98 13.76
C THR A 40 -11.11 -3.19 13.37
N HIS A 41 -10.18 -3.08 12.40
CA HIS A 41 -9.22 -4.16 12.11
C HIS A 41 -8.42 -4.52 13.36
N VAL A 42 -7.83 -3.52 14.04
CA VAL A 42 -7.02 -3.77 15.23
C VAL A 42 -7.88 -4.34 16.36
N TYR A 43 -9.12 -3.89 16.54
CA TYR A 43 -10.04 -4.46 17.54
C TYR A 43 -10.28 -5.95 17.32
N LEU A 44 -10.60 -6.37 16.10
CA LEU A 44 -10.88 -7.77 15.79
C LEU A 44 -9.60 -8.63 15.81
N GLY A 45 -8.48 -8.10 15.32
CA GLY A 45 -7.17 -8.74 15.44
C GLY A 45 -6.68 -8.85 16.88
N GLN A 46 -7.06 -7.92 17.76
CA GLN A 46 -6.76 -7.96 19.20
C GLN A 46 -7.54 -9.07 19.91
N GLN A 47 -8.74 -9.44 19.43
CA GLN A 47 -9.45 -10.62 19.96
C GLN A 47 -8.65 -11.90 19.73
N ALA A 48 -8.09 -12.07 18.53
CA ALA A 48 -7.23 -13.21 18.21
C ALA A 48 -5.91 -13.17 19.00
N LEU A 49 -5.31 -11.98 19.15
CA LEU A 49 -4.10 -11.80 19.95
C LEU A 49 -4.33 -12.14 21.43
N ASN A 50 -5.43 -11.67 22.03
CA ASN A 50 -5.75 -11.94 23.43
C ASN A 50 -5.92 -13.44 23.69
N ASP A 51 -6.66 -14.14 22.82
CA ASP A 51 -6.83 -15.60 22.88
C ASP A 51 -5.47 -16.31 22.79
N ALA A 52 -4.65 -15.95 21.79
CA ALA A 52 -3.30 -16.50 21.61
C ALA A 52 -2.37 -16.28 22.82
N LEU A 53 -2.46 -15.13 23.48
CA LEU A 53 -1.58 -14.77 24.60
C LEU A 53 -2.01 -15.38 25.93
N ASP A 54 -3.27 -15.82 26.06
CA ASP A 54 -3.80 -16.39 27.30
C ASP A 54 -3.07 -17.69 27.68
N ASP A 55 -3.09 -18.69 26.80
CA ASP A 55 -2.49 -20.00 27.05
C ASP A 55 -1.58 -20.51 25.91
N GLY A 56 -1.34 -19.68 24.89
CA GLY A 56 -0.58 -20.07 23.70
C GLY A 56 -1.39 -20.81 22.64
N LYS A 57 -2.73 -20.83 22.75
CA LYS A 57 -3.64 -21.46 21.79
C LYS A 57 -4.69 -20.47 21.31
N VAL A 58 -5.43 -20.86 20.28
CA VAL A 58 -6.65 -20.18 19.87
C VAL A 58 -7.84 -21.11 20.00
N THR A 59 -8.93 -20.58 20.56
CA THR A 59 -10.17 -21.31 20.71
C THR A 59 -11.05 -21.12 19.48
N ILE A 60 -11.41 -22.22 18.81
CA ILE A 60 -12.36 -22.24 17.70
C ILE A 60 -13.69 -22.81 18.18
N TYR A 61 -14.79 -22.21 17.74
CA TYR A 61 -16.14 -22.61 18.11
C TYR A 61 -16.90 -23.16 16.90
N ARG A 62 -17.81 -24.09 17.17
CA ARG A 62 -18.89 -24.44 16.26
C ARG A 62 -19.92 -23.32 16.25
N VAL A 63 -20.48 -23.03 15.09
CA VAL A 63 -21.54 -22.03 14.92
C VAL A 63 -22.76 -22.59 14.23
N ASP A 64 -23.88 -21.91 14.45
CA ASP A 64 -25.04 -21.99 13.59
C ASP A 64 -24.82 -21.03 12.42
N TYR A 65 -24.47 -21.60 11.26
CA TYR A 65 -24.22 -20.84 10.04
C TYR A 65 -25.36 -19.88 9.70
N GLN A 66 -26.61 -20.34 9.76
CA GLN A 66 -27.75 -19.54 9.27
C GLN A 66 -28.18 -18.48 10.27
N ASN A 67 -28.15 -18.80 11.56
CA ASN A 67 -28.65 -17.90 12.60
C ASN A 67 -27.57 -16.98 13.18
N GLY A 68 -26.30 -17.18 12.83
CA GLY A 68 -25.19 -16.35 13.29
C GLY A 68 -24.95 -16.45 14.78
N LYS A 69 -24.95 -17.68 15.32
CA LYS A 69 -24.83 -17.94 16.75
C LYS A 69 -23.68 -18.90 17.05
N VAL A 70 -22.85 -18.56 18.03
CA VAL A 70 -21.87 -19.48 18.62
C VAL A 70 -22.59 -20.60 19.37
N LEU A 71 -22.23 -21.85 19.09
CA LEU A 71 -22.89 -23.03 19.67
C LEU A 71 -22.07 -23.67 20.80
N SER A 72 -20.91 -24.22 20.46
CA SER A 72 -20.06 -24.98 21.39
C SER A 72 -18.61 -24.86 20.97
N LYS A 73 -17.70 -25.06 21.92
CA LYS A 73 -16.26 -25.10 21.63
C LYS A 73 -15.95 -26.31 20.72
N LEU A 74 -15.28 -26.07 19.59
CA LEU A 74 -14.78 -27.13 18.71
C LEU A 74 -13.48 -27.70 19.26
N GLY A 75 -12.55 -26.83 19.64
CA GLY A 75 -11.24 -27.22 20.16
C GLY A 75 -10.30 -26.04 20.36
N ASP A 76 -9.17 -26.31 20.99
CA ASP A 76 -8.06 -25.38 21.15
C ASP A 76 -6.91 -25.81 20.25
N TYR A 77 -6.41 -24.87 19.44
CA TYR A 77 -5.35 -25.14 18.47
C TYR A 77 -4.11 -24.36 18.86
N PRO A 78 -2.94 -25.01 18.98
CA PRO A 78 -1.71 -24.31 19.37
C PRO A 78 -1.35 -23.25 18.33
N VAL A 79 -1.00 -22.06 18.81
CA VAL A 79 -0.40 -21.01 17.99
C VAL A 79 0.96 -21.50 17.51
N ASP A 80 1.33 -21.16 16.27
CA ASP A 80 2.69 -21.42 15.78
C ASP A 80 3.72 -20.85 16.77
N PRO A 81 4.66 -21.65 17.28
CA PRO A 81 5.57 -21.19 18.34
C PRO A 81 6.39 -19.95 17.98
N THR A 82 6.72 -19.78 16.69
CA THR A 82 7.49 -18.61 16.23
C THR A 82 6.61 -17.37 16.16
N ILE A 83 5.34 -17.51 15.78
CA ILE A 83 4.35 -16.44 15.83
C ILE A 83 4.05 -16.08 17.28
N LEU A 84 3.80 -17.06 18.15
CA LEU A 84 3.52 -16.81 19.57
C LEU A 84 4.66 -16.04 20.25
N ALA A 85 5.90 -16.42 20.00
CA ALA A 85 7.07 -15.73 20.52
C ALA A 85 7.15 -14.28 20.01
N ALA A 86 6.88 -14.06 18.71
CA ALA A 86 6.82 -12.74 18.11
C ALA A 86 5.72 -11.86 18.71
N LEU A 87 4.52 -12.39 18.89
CA LEU A 87 3.37 -11.67 19.45
C LEU A 87 3.58 -11.31 20.92
N LYS A 88 4.19 -12.19 21.72
CA LYS A 88 4.55 -11.91 23.12
C LYS A 88 5.56 -10.77 23.23
N ALA A 89 6.58 -10.77 22.38
CA ALA A 89 7.67 -9.80 22.45
C ALA A 89 7.35 -8.46 21.76
N TYR A 90 6.54 -8.48 20.70
CA TYR A 90 6.34 -7.34 19.80
C TYR A 90 4.86 -7.10 19.43
N PRO A 91 3.94 -6.96 20.41
CA PRO A 91 2.53 -6.72 20.12
C PRO A 91 2.27 -5.39 19.41
N ALA A 92 3.11 -4.37 19.64
CA ALA A 92 2.97 -3.07 18.96
C ALA A 92 3.26 -3.17 17.45
N GLN A 93 4.22 -4.02 17.06
CA GLN A 93 4.54 -4.29 15.65
C GLN A 93 3.42 -5.11 15.00
N TYR A 94 2.80 -6.05 15.73
CA TYR A 94 1.61 -6.74 15.25
C TYR A 94 0.45 -5.77 14.98
N ARG A 95 0.15 -4.85 15.90
CA ARG A 95 -0.89 -3.81 15.68
C ARG A 95 -0.55 -2.89 14.51
N ALA A 96 0.71 -2.47 14.37
CA ALA A 96 1.15 -1.75 13.18
C ALA A 96 0.89 -2.59 11.92
N GLY A 97 1.27 -3.87 11.92
CA GLY A 97 0.96 -4.80 10.85
C GLY A 97 -0.53 -4.83 10.49
N ILE A 98 -1.43 -4.84 11.48
CA ILE A 98 -2.88 -4.84 11.26
C ILE A 98 -3.39 -3.54 10.62
N LEU A 99 -2.69 -2.42 10.76
CA LEU A 99 -3.01 -1.22 9.97
C LEU A 99 -2.79 -1.46 8.46
N GLY A 100 -1.98 -2.45 8.10
CA GLY A 100 -1.99 -3.03 6.75
C GLY A 100 -1.65 -2.05 5.63
N PRO A 101 -2.19 -2.28 4.42
CA PRO A 101 -2.09 -1.35 3.30
C PRO A 101 -2.77 -0.01 3.55
N ASP A 102 -3.68 0.11 4.51
CA ASP A 102 -4.22 1.41 4.95
C ASP A 102 -3.16 2.33 5.58
N ALA A 103 -2.00 1.79 5.94
CA ALA A 103 -0.88 2.57 6.48
C ALA A 103 0.44 2.36 5.72
N TYR A 104 0.70 1.17 5.16
CA TYR A 104 2.01 0.79 4.63
C TYR A 104 1.95 0.17 3.23
N PRO A 105 2.78 0.62 2.27
CA PRO A 105 3.86 1.61 2.43
C PRO A 105 3.36 3.04 2.63
N ASP A 106 2.12 3.30 2.21
CA ASP A 106 1.35 4.52 2.45
C ASP A 106 -0.10 4.28 2.03
N ILE A 107 -1.02 5.11 2.54
CA ILE A 107 -2.46 5.06 2.23
C ILE A 107 -2.70 5.03 0.71
N LEU A 108 -2.00 5.88 -0.06
CA LEU A 108 -2.28 6.03 -1.49
C LEU A 108 -1.89 4.78 -2.27
N THR A 109 -0.71 4.21 -2.01
CA THR A 109 -0.26 2.96 -2.61
C THR A 109 -1.11 1.78 -2.17
N GLY A 110 -1.52 1.74 -0.89
CA GLY A 110 -2.46 0.74 -0.37
C GLY A 110 -3.75 0.71 -1.17
N GLN A 111 -4.42 1.86 -1.24
CA GLN A 111 -5.71 2.00 -1.92
C GLN A 111 -5.60 1.84 -3.45
N GLN A 112 -4.53 2.30 -4.09
CA GLN A 112 -4.51 2.29 -5.57
C GLN A 112 -3.80 1.08 -6.18
N VAL A 113 -3.02 0.33 -5.40
CA VAL A 113 -2.16 -0.74 -5.93
C VAL A 113 -2.33 -2.06 -5.18
N ILE A 114 -2.56 -2.03 -3.86
CA ILE A 114 -2.58 -3.25 -3.04
C ILE A 114 -4.00 -3.79 -2.88
N HIS A 115 -4.98 -2.91 -2.64
CA HIS A 115 -6.38 -3.29 -2.47
C HIS A 115 -7.06 -3.75 -3.77
N PRO A 116 -6.92 -3.03 -4.90
CA PRO A 116 -7.76 -3.30 -6.06
C PRO A 116 -7.43 -4.62 -6.75
N SER A 117 -8.35 -5.05 -7.61
CA SER A 117 -8.24 -6.34 -8.28
C SER A 117 -7.07 -6.40 -9.27
N PRO A 118 -6.65 -7.63 -9.66
CA PRO A 118 -5.70 -7.81 -10.75
C PRO A 118 -6.16 -7.18 -12.07
N ASN A 119 -7.46 -7.05 -12.31
CA ASN A 119 -7.99 -6.44 -13.53
C ASN A 119 -7.80 -4.92 -13.51
N ASP A 120 -7.98 -4.29 -12.35
CA ASP A 120 -7.89 -2.82 -12.22
C ASP A 120 -6.43 -2.36 -12.26
N THR A 121 -5.56 -3.10 -11.58
CA THR A 121 -4.13 -2.76 -11.50
C THR A 121 -3.31 -3.37 -12.63
N GLY A 122 -3.81 -4.41 -13.28
CA GLY A 122 -3.03 -5.26 -14.18
C GLY A 122 -1.93 -6.07 -13.47
N ILE A 123 -1.88 -6.10 -12.13
CA ILE A 123 -0.87 -6.83 -11.36
C ILE A 123 -1.34 -8.27 -11.16
N ALA A 124 -0.59 -9.23 -11.71
CA ALA A 124 -0.94 -10.65 -11.61
C ALA A 124 -1.01 -11.12 -10.16
N GLY A 125 -2.12 -11.78 -9.81
CA GLY A 125 -2.42 -12.27 -8.46
C GLY A 125 -2.77 -11.20 -7.41
N GLY A 126 -2.75 -9.90 -7.78
CA GLY A 126 -3.24 -8.78 -6.96
C GLY A 126 -2.73 -8.79 -5.53
N SER A 127 -3.63 -8.59 -4.57
CA SER A 127 -3.32 -8.52 -3.13
C SER A 127 -2.67 -9.81 -2.61
N GLY A 128 -3.06 -10.97 -3.13
CA GLY A 128 -2.46 -12.25 -2.75
C GLY A 128 -0.96 -12.34 -3.04
N THR A 129 -0.51 -11.72 -4.13
CA THR A 129 0.92 -11.63 -4.46
C THR A 129 1.69 -10.80 -3.43
N TRP A 130 1.12 -9.68 -2.96
CA TRP A 130 1.69 -8.88 -1.88
C TRP A 130 1.79 -9.67 -0.56
N LEU A 131 0.71 -10.32 -0.14
CA LEU A 131 0.70 -11.11 1.10
C LEU A 131 1.72 -12.25 1.07
N LYS A 132 1.78 -12.98 -0.04
CA LYS A 132 2.75 -14.08 -0.22
C LYS A 132 4.18 -13.57 -0.22
N TYR A 133 4.44 -12.43 -0.86
CA TYR A 133 5.75 -11.80 -0.88
C TYR A 133 6.23 -11.40 0.54
N LEU A 134 5.41 -10.67 1.29
CA LEU A 134 5.73 -10.26 2.66
C LEU A 134 5.89 -11.46 3.60
N TRP A 135 5.00 -12.45 3.49
CA TRP A 135 5.08 -13.69 4.26
C TRP A 135 6.41 -14.41 4.02
N ASN A 136 6.78 -14.65 2.76
CA ASN A 136 8.01 -15.33 2.39
C ASN A 136 9.24 -14.56 2.89
N LEU A 137 9.26 -13.23 2.74
CA LEU A 137 10.34 -12.40 3.25
C LEU A 137 10.49 -12.53 4.76
N SER A 138 9.40 -12.45 5.53
CA SER A 138 9.46 -12.60 6.99
C SER A 138 9.97 -13.97 7.44
N ASN A 139 9.97 -14.98 6.56
CA ASN A 139 10.49 -16.33 6.83
C ASN A 139 11.88 -16.56 6.25
N SER A 140 12.43 -15.61 5.48
CA SER A 140 13.74 -15.75 4.82
C SER A 140 14.91 -15.41 5.75
N PRO A 141 16.10 -15.99 5.53
CA PRO A 141 17.32 -15.63 6.25
C PRO A 141 17.57 -14.11 6.20
N GLY A 142 17.93 -13.51 7.34
CA GLY A 142 18.14 -12.05 7.48
C GLY A 142 16.87 -11.22 7.72
N ASN A 143 15.68 -11.76 7.40
CA ASN A 143 14.39 -11.11 7.67
C ASN A 143 13.52 -11.87 8.67
N ASN A 144 13.88 -13.10 9.03
CA ASN A 144 13.21 -13.86 10.07
C ASN A 144 13.59 -13.37 11.48
N THR A 145 13.09 -12.17 11.84
CA THR A 145 13.16 -11.63 13.20
C THR A 145 11.76 -11.56 13.81
N PRO A 146 11.62 -11.65 15.14
CA PRO A 146 10.29 -11.65 15.75
C PRO A 146 9.51 -10.35 15.51
N GLN A 147 10.17 -9.18 15.43
CA GLN A 147 9.52 -7.90 15.08
C GLN A 147 8.86 -7.96 13.69
N LYS A 148 9.62 -8.41 12.68
CA LYS A 148 9.16 -8.53 11.30
C LYS A 148 8.08 -9.59 11.18
N LYS A 149 8.20 -10.70 11.93
CA LYS A 149 7.17 -11.74 12.03
C LYS A 149 5.86 -11.20 12.58
N ALA A 150 5.91 -10.45 13.68
CA ALA A 150 4.74 -9.82 14.29
C ALA A 150 4.07 -8.87 13.30
N PHE A 151 4.84 -7.97 12.68
CA PHE A 151 4.34 -7.04 11.67
C PHE A 151 3.67 -7.75 10.49
N VAL A 152 4.32 -8.72 9.87
CA VAL A 152 3.75 -9.43 8.71
C VAL A 152 2.54 -10.29 9.09
N THR A 153 2.51 -10.89 10.28
CA THR A 153 1.34 -11.61 10.78
C THR A 153 0.15 -10.66 10.95
N GLY A 154 0.40 -9.45 11.46
CA GLY A 154 -0.60 -8.39 11.51
C GLY A 154 -1.08 -7.97 10.13
N TYR A 155 -0.18 -7.88 9.15
CA TYR A 155 -0.53 -7.51 7.77
C TYR A 155 -1.44 -8.55 7.10
N LEU A 156 -1.24 -9.84 7.36
CA LEU A 156 -2.17 -10.88 6.92
C LEU A 156 -3.52 -10.78 7.65
N THR A 157 -3.50 -10.40 8.93
CA THR A 157 -4.70 -10.20 9.75
C THR A 157 -5.56 -9.04 9.22
N HIS A 158 -4.92 -7.98 8.72
CA HIS A 158 -5.60 -6.90 8.00
C HIS A 158 -6.42 -7.45 6.82
N ALA A 159 -5.76 -8.17 5.91
CA ALA A 159 -6.40 -8.76 4.72
C ALA A 159 -7.54 -9.72 5.08
N ALA A 160 -7.44 -10.42 6.21
CA ALA A 160 -8.50 -11.27 6.72
C ALA A 160 -9.73 -10.46 7.17
N GLY A 161 -9.49 -9.29 7.77
CA GLY A 161 -10.52 -8.31 8.06
C GLY A 161 -11.16 -7.76 6.79
N ASP A 162 -10.37 -7.43 5.77
CA ASP A 162 -10.91 -6.89 4.53
C ASP A 162 -11.79 -7.89 3.80
N MET A 163 -11.34 -9.14 3.69
CA MET A 163 -12.10 -10.19 3.04
C MET A 163 -13.54 -10.32 3.56
N TYR A 164 -13.73 -10.33 4.89
CA TYR A 164 -15.07 -10.43 5.49
C TYR A 164 -15.76 -9.08 5.64
N GLY A 165 -15.00 -8.01 5.88
CA GLY A 165 -15.51 -6.65 5.98
C GLY A 165 -16.10 -6.16 4.68
N HIS A 166 -15.38 -6.28 3.56
CA HIS A 166 -15.84 -5.80 2.26
C HIS A 166 -17.06 -6.60 1.82
N THR A 167 -17.09 -7.91 2.04
CA THR A 167 -18.32 -8.68 1.80
C THR A 167 -19.53 -8.13 2.55
N PHE A 168 -19.36 -7.70 3.80
CA PHE A 168 -20.43 -7.07 4.57
C PHE A 168 -20.76 -5.66 4.07
N ILE A 169 -19.77 -4.84 3.74
CA ILE A 169 -19.96 -3.42 3.39
C ILE A 169 -20.49 -3.27 1.98
N ASN A 170 -19.97 -4.04 1.03
CA ASN A 170 -20.37 -4.07 -0.36
C ASN A 170 -21.85 -4.45 -0.52
N ASN A 171 -22.40 -5.24 0.41
CA ASN A 171 -23.84 -5.48 0.51
C ASN A 171 -24.65 -4.17 0.64
N PHE A 172 -24.16 -3.21 1.43
CA PHE A 172 -24.83 -1.93 1.67
C PHE A 172 -24.40 -0.84 0.69
N SER A 173 -23.13 -0.81 0.27
CA SER A 173 -22.59 0.18 -0.67
C SER A 173 -22.93 -0.12 -2.14
N GLY A 174 -23.32 -1.37 -2.43
CA GLY A 174 -23.73 -1.82 -3.77
C GLY A 174 -22.60 -2.37 -4.63
N GLY A 175 -21.47 -2.74 -4.04
CA GLY A 175 -20.30 -3.33 -4.71
C GLY A 175 -18.99 -2.81 -4.14
N HIS A 176 -17.87 -3.21 -4.74
CA HIS A 176 -16.53 -2.72 -4.39
C HIS A 176 -16.45 -1.20 -4.44
N PHE A 177 -15.48 -0.64 -3.73
CA PHE A 177 -15.36 0.80 -3.62
C PHE A 177 -15.08 1.47 -4.96
N VAL A 178 -15.85 2.51 -5.28
CA VAL A 178 -15.63 3.38 -6.43
C VAL A 178 -15.74 4.85 -6.04
N ILE A 179 -14.75 5.66 -6.41
CA ILE A 179 -14.75 7.11 -6.19
C ILE A 179 -15.84 7.80 -7.02
N ALA A 180 -16.09 7.26 -8.21
CA ALA A 180 -17.10 7.76 -9.13
C ALA A 180 -18.04 6.62 -9.56
N PRO A 181 -19.37 6.76 -9.36
CA PRO A 181 -20.06 7.89 -8.74
C PRO A 181 -19.86 7.95 -7.19
N PRO A 182 -19.87 9.15 -6.58
CA PRO A 182 -19.49 9.33 -5.17
C PRO A 182 -20.41 8.64 -4.15
N GLY A 183 -21.62 8.24 -4.56
CA GLY A 183 -22.59 7.60 -3.66
C GLY A 183 -22.09 6.27 -3.08
N ASN A 184 -21.32 5.49 -3.83
CA ASN A 184 -20.72 4.25 -3.31
C ASN A 184 -19.65 4.55 -2.24
N ALA A 185 -18.72 5.48 -2.54
CA ALA A 185 -17.68 5.88 -1.61
C ALA A 185 -18.22 6.42 -0.27
N ILE A 186 -19.28 7.25 -0.32
CA ILE A 186 -19.92 7.77 0.90
C ILE A 186 -20.53 6.64 1.73
N LYS A 187 -21.15 5.65 1.10
CA LYS A 187 -21.73 4.49 1.80
C LYS A 187 -20.67 3.66 2.52
N HIS A 188 -19.55 3.38 1.86
CA HIS A 188 -18.40 2.72 2.49
C HIS A 188 -17.99 3.44 3.78
N ILE A 189 -17.58 4.71 3.65
CA ILE A 189 -17.12 5.53 4.78
C ILE A 189 -18.14 5.60 5.92
N LEU A 190 -19.43 5.67 5.60
CA LEU A 190 -20.49 5.73 6.61
C LEU A 190 -20.70 4.43 7.38
N VAL A 191 -20.81 3.28 6.71
CA VAL A 191 -20.99 2.00 7.40
C VAL A 191 -19.76 1.67 8.24
N GLU A 192 -18.58 1.88 7.68
CA GLU A 192 -17.31 1.62 8.35
C GLU A 192 -17.13 2.50 9.58
N GLY A 193 -17.34 3.82 9.42
CA GLY A 193 -17.28 4.78 10.51
C GLY A 193 -18.31 4.50 11.59
N TYR A 194 -19.52 4.05 11.21
CA TYR A 194 -20.56 3.73 12.17
C TYR A 194 -20.28 2.43 12.94
N VAL A 195 -19.81 1.37 12.28
CA VAL A 195 -19.35 0.14 12.94
C VAL A 195 -18.21 0.46 13.90
N ASP A 196 -17.22 1.26 13.49
CA ASP A 196 -16.15 1.73 14.37
C ASP A 196 -16.73 2.40 15.64
N LYS A 197 -17.69 3.33 15.51
CA LYS A 197 -18.31 4.00 16.68
C LYS A 197 -18.93 3.03 17.69
N ARG A 198 -19.31 1.83 17.27
CA ARG A 198 -19.94 0.78 18.09
C ARG A 198 -18.97 -0.25 18.67
N LEU A 199 -17.66 -0.03 18.57
CA LEU A 199 -16.66 -0.84 19.28
C LEU A 199 -16.76 -0.69 20.81
N ASN A 200 -16.41 -1.75 21.54
CA ASN A 200 -16.39 -1.73 23.01
C ASN A 200 -15.29 -0.80 23.53
N LYS A 201 -15.69 0.37 24.05
CA LYS A 201 -14.77 1.40 24.55
C LYS A 201 -13.87 0.95 25.70
N GLN A 202 -14.28 -0.07 26.46
CA GLN A 202 -13.48 -0.59 27.59
C GLN A 202 -12.21 -1.30 27.09
N GLU A 203 -12.26 -1.84 25.88
CA GLU A 203 -11.13 -2.53 25.24
C GLU A 203 -10.20 -1.57 24.49
N LEU A 204 -10.66 -0.35 24.19
CA LEU A 204 -9.90 0.70 23.49
C LEU A 204 -9.03 1.53 24.45
N ASN A 205 -8.24 0.87 25.28
CA ASN A 205 -7.36 1.52 26.26
C ASN A 205 -6.06 2.05 25.62
N ALA A 206 -5.17 2.66 26.42
CA ALA A 206 -3.91 3.21 25.92
C ALA A 206 -3.01 2.15 25.25
N ASN A 207 -3.03 0.90 25.73
CA ASN A 207 -2.25 -0.17 25.14
C ASN A 207 -2.80 -0.62 23.78
N PHE A 208 -4.12 -0.52 23.58
CA PHE A 208 -4.76 -0.81 22.29
C PHE A 208 -4.19 0.09 21.18
N PHE A 209 -4.07 1.40 21.44
CA PHE A 209 -3.52 2.37 20.48
C PHE A 209 -1.99 2.33 20.35
N ASN A 210 -1.30 1.44 21.06
CA ASN A 210 0.14 1.27 20.92
C ASN A 210 0.47 0.40 19.69
N ALA A 211 0.59 1.06 18.53
CA ALA A 211 1.15 0.51 17.31
C ALA A 211 2.53 1.14 17.02
N SER A 212 3.51 0.35 16.58
CA SER A 212 4.86 0.86 16.33
C SER A 212 5.55 0.13 15.20
N ILE A 213 6.22 0.88 14.33
CA ILE A 213 7.11 0.33 13.29
C ILE A 213 8.58 0.24 13.74
N ALA A 214 8.88 0.51 15.02
CA ALA A 214 10.25 0.42 15.53
C ALA A 214 10.84 -0.97 15.32
N GLY A 215 12.00 -1.04 14.65
CA GLY A 215 12.68 -2.28 14.29
C GLY A 215 12.15 -2.97 13.03
N VAL A 216 11.20 -2.36 12.32
CA VAL A 216 10.70 -2.84 11.01
C VAL A 216 10.71 -1.75 9.92
N GLU A 217 11.22 -0.56 10.20
CA GLU A 217 11.29 0.55 9.24
C GLU A 217 12.08 0.19 7.99
N ASP A 218 13.27 -0.40 8.17
CA ASP A 218 14.10 -0.88 7.07
C ASP A 218 13.42 -2.02 6.30
N PHE A 219 12.59 -2.83 6.98
CA PHE A 219 11.83 -3.88 6.30
C PHE A 219 10.77 -3.28 5.38
N ILE A 220 10.01 -2.29 5.87
CA ILE A 220 9.02 -1.56 5.06
C ILE A 220 9.72 -0.81 3.91
N TYR A 221 10.82 -0.12 4.19
CA TYR A 221 11.59 0.58 3.17
C TYR A 221 12.07 -0.37 2.07
N ASN A 222 12.84 -1.40 2.42
CA ASN A 222 13.47 -2.27 1.43
C ASN A 222 12.45 -3.12 0.64
N ASN A 223 11.31 -3.44 1.24
CA ASN A 223 10.38 -4.43 0.67
C ASN A 223 9.02 -3.86 0.27
N MET A 224 8.72 -2.59 0.53
CA MET A 224 7.44 -1.98 0.12
C MET A 224 7.63 -0.63 -0.58
N ILE A 225 8.81 -0.01 -0.45
CA ILE A 225 9.06 1.35 -0.97
C ILE A 225 10.17 1.37 -2.03
N ASP A 226 11.28 0.68 -1.76
CA ASP A 226 12.51 0.75 -2.53
C ASP A 226 12.48 -0.13 -3.79
N ALA A 227 11.70 0.29 -4.80
CA ALA A 227 11.56 -0.42 -6.08
C ALA A 227 12.81 -0.25 -6.97
N LYS A 228 13.93 -0.87 -6.58
CA LYS A 228 15.17 -0.87 -7.38
C LYS A 228 14.94 -1.55 -8.74
N PRO A 229 15.62 -1.09 -9.81
CA PRO A 229 15.53 -1.74 -11.12
C PRO A 229 15.76 -3.25 -11.04
N GLY A 230 14.82 -4.04 -11.57
CA GLY A 230 14.90 -5.50 -11.57
C GLY A 230 14.58 -6.18 -10.24
N SER A 231 14.26 -5.43 -9.19
CA SER A 231 13.70 -6.01 -7.96
C SER A 231 12.28 -6.51 -8.19
N TYR A 232 11.80 -7.41 -7.31
CA TYR A 232 10.43 -7.90 -7.38
C TYR A 232 9.38 -6.78 -7.25
N LEU A 233 9.71 -5.73 -6.48
CA LEU A 233 8.89 -4.52 -6.45
C LEU A 233 8.80 -3.85 -7.82
N ASP A 234 9.93 -3.60 -8.49
CA ASP A 234 9.93 -2.92 -9.80
C ASP A 234 9.33 -3.75 -10.93
N THR A 235 9.49 -5.09 -10.91
CA THR A 235 9.05 -5.94 -12.02
C THR A 235 7.63 -6.48 -11.85
N THR A 236 7.11 -6.50 -10.63
CA THR A 236 5.86 -7.21 -10.33
C THR A 236 4.88 -6.35 -9.53
N LEU A 237 5.26 -5.93 -8.32
CA LEU A 237 4.32 -5.34 -7.37
C LEU A 237 4.05 -3.83 -7.59
N LEU A 238 5.02 -3.12 -8.14
CA LEU A 238 4.98 -1.69 -8.52
C LEU A 238 5.40 -1.54 -9.98
N LYS A 239 4.96 -2.45 -10.84
CA LYS A 239 5.45 -2.52 -12.22
C LYS A 239 5.09 -1.29 -13.06
N PRO A 240 5.93 -0.88 -14.02
CA PRO A 240 5.56 0.18 -14.97
C PRO A 240 4.25 -0.14 -15.70
N GLY A 241 3.34 0.82 -15.73
CA GLY A 241 2.06 0.71 -16.45
C GLY A 241 1.01 -0.16 -15.74
N GLY A 242 1.24 -0.58 -14.49
CA GLY A 242 0.16 -1.08 -13.65
C GLY A 242 -0.72 0.07 -13.19
N GLY A 243 -2.05 -0.11 -13.19
CA GLY A 243 -3.00 0.90 -12.73
C GLY A 243 -2.72 1.31 -11.29
N GLY A 244 -2.85 2.60 -10.98
CA GLY A 244 -2.60 3.17 -9.65
C GLY A 244 -1.12 3.37 -9.30
N THR A 245 -0.20 2.69 -9.99
CA THR A 245 1.24 2.82 -9.72
C THR A 245 1.80 4.19 -10.10
N GLU A 246 1.11 4.92 -10.98
CA GLU A 246 1.44 6.28 -11.43
C GLU A 246 1.28 7.36 -10.36
N PHE A 247 0.55 7.06 -9.27
CA PHE A 247 0.39 7.95 -8.11
C PHE A 247 1.19 7.47 -6.89
N SER A 248 1.70 6.25 -6.90
CA SER A 248 2.51 5.69 -5.81
C SER A 248 3.84 6.44 -5.66
N ILE A 249 4.02 7.11 -4.52
CA ILE A 249 5.27 7.80 -4.16
C ILE A 249 6.48 6.85 -4.24
N PRO A 250 6.43 5.63 -3.65
CA PRO A 250 7.43 4.60 -3.86
C PRO A 250 7.85 4.40 -5.30
N ARG A 251 6.86 4.25 -6.20
CA ARG A 251 7.11 3.98 -7.62
C ARG A 251 7.70 5.18 -8.35
N ILE A 252 7.07 6.35 -8.22
CA ILE A 252 7.47 7.59 -8.92
C ILE A 252 8.94 7.89 -8.63
N TYR A 253 9.32 7.92 -7.35
CA TYR A 253 10.65 8.33 -6.96
C TYR A 253 11.70 7.23 -7.12
N SER A 254 11.33 5.94 -7.01
CA SER A 254 12.25 4.85 -7.39
C SER A 254 12.57 4.88 -8.88
N THR A 255 11.59 5.19 -9.73
CA THR A 255 11.78 5.35 -11.19
C THR A 255 12.70 6.53 -11.50
N LEU A 256 12.46 7.67 -10.85
CA LEU A 256 13.26 8.88 -11.03
C LEU A 256 14.71 8.65 -10.60
N ARG A 257 14.92 8.05 -9.43
CA ARG A 257 16.24 7.66 -8.94
C ARG A 257 16.97 6.74 -9.92
N ALA A 258 16.27 5.75 -10.48
CA ALA A 258 16.87 4.84 -11.47
C ALA A 258 17.27 5.55 -12.77
N ARG A 259 16.51 6.57 -13.20
CA ARG A 259 16.90 7.41 -14.35
C ARG A 259 18.15 8.22 -14.06
N LEU A 260 18.20 8.88 -12.90
CA LEU A 260 19.37 9.62 -12.45
C LEU A 260 20.60 8.72 -12.39
N GLN A 261 20.46 7.52 -11.83
CA GLN A 261 21.55 6.55 -11.75
C GLN A 261 22.10 6.17 -13.13
N ARG A 262 21.23 5.91 -14.13
CA ARG A 262 21.68 5.59 -15.49
C ARG A 262 22.49 6.72 -16.12
N ASP A 263 22.08 7.97 -15.91
CA ASP A 263 22.80 9.12 -16.44
C ASP A 263 24.17 9.29 -15.77
N ILE A 264 24.24 9.07 -14.45
CA ILE A 264 25.48 9.09 -13.66
C ILE A 264 26.42 7.97 -14.15
N ASP A 265 25.89 6.75 -14.31
CA ASP A 265 26.65 5.59 -14.78
C ASP A 265 27.20 5.82 -16.19
N ALA A 266 26.39 6.39 -17.10
CA ALA A 266 26.82 6.71 -18.45
C ALA A 266 27.99 7.70 -18.47
N TYR A 267 27.98 8.71 -17.58
CA TYR A 267 29.09 9.65 -17.44
C TYR A 267 30.38 8.97 -16.97
N TYR A 268 30.30 8.16 -15.92
CA TYR A 268 31.49 7.47 -15.41
C TYR A 268 32.00 6.39 -16.37
N ALA A 269 31.11 5.71 -17.09
CA ALA A 269 31.48 4.78 -18.15
C ALA A 269 32.23 5.50 -19.29
N ALA A 270 31.76 6.66 -19.73
CA ALA A 270 32.44 7.48 -20.74
C ALA A 270 33.82 7.97 -20.24
N LYS A 271 33.89 8.44 -18.98
CA LYS A 271 35.16 8.84 -18.34
C LYS A 271 36.16 7.68 -18.29
N SER A 272 35.69 6.48 -17.92
CA SER A 272 36.50 5.26 -17.90
C SER A 272 36.93 4.81 -19.30
N ASP A 273 36.10 5.00 -20.32
CA ASP A 273 36.47 4.71 -21.71
C ASP A 273 37.63 5.59 -22.20
N TYR A 274 37.61 6.88 -21.87
CA TYR A 274 38.74 7.77 -22.16
C TYR A 274 40.04 7.27 -21.50
N ASP A 275 39.97 6.85 -20.23
CA ASP A 275 41.12 6.30 -19.51
C ASP A 275 41.64 5.02 -20.17
N ARG A 276 40.74 4.09 -20.51
CA ARG A 276 41.09 2.85 -21.20
C ARG A 276 41.76 3.10 -22.55
N ARG A 277 41.24 4.05 -23.34
CA ARG A 277 41.79 4.41 -24.65
C ARG A 277 43.14 5.09 -24.52
N TYR A 278 43.32 5.95 -23.52
CA TYR A 278 44.60 6.57 -23.20
C TYR A 278 45.64 5.50 -22.85
N ASP A 279 45.32 4.61 -21.91
CA ASP A 279 46.22 3.55 -21.45
C ASP A 279 46.60 2.60 -22.58
N ASP A 280 45.67 2.25 -23.47
CA ASP A 280 45.96 1.43 -24.65
C ASP A 280 46.98 2.11 -25.58
N LYS A 281 46.84 3.41 -25.83
CA LYS A 281 47.78 4.17 -26.66
C LYS A 281 49.16 4.27 -26.02
N VAL A 282 49.23 4.55 -24.71
CA VAL A 282 50.49 4.60 -23.97
C VAL A 282 51.16 3.22 -23.94
N ARG A 283 50.41 2.15 -23.71
CA ARG A 283 50.94 0.77 -23.73
C ARG A 283 51.51 0.41 -25.10
N LYS A 284 50.79 0.71 -26.18
CA LYS A 284 51.26 0.49 -27.55
C LYS A 284 52.52 1.31 -27.85
N ALA A 285 52.58 2.56 -27.39
CA ALA A 285 53.76 3.42 -27.56
C ALA A 285 55.00 2.82 -26.88
N LYS A 286 54.83 2.32 -25.64
CA LYS A 286 55.90 1.64 -24.89
C LYS A 286 56.35 0.32 -25.53
N ALA A 287 55.49 -0.32 -26.30
CA ALA A 287 55.79 -1.57 -27.00
C ALA A 287 56.48 -1.38 -28.37
N CYS A 288 56.54 -0.15 -28.90
CA CYS A 288 57.25 0.12 -30.15
C CYS A 288 58.75 -0.15 -29.99
N LYS A 289 59.33 -0.91 -30.92
CA LYS A 289 60.78 -1.14 -30.99
C LYS A 289 61.45 -0.02 -31.78
N ALA A 290 62.70 0.32 -31.43
CA ALA A 290 63.45 1.43 -32.04
C ALA A 290 63.65 1.30 -33.57
N LEU A 291 63.58 0.07 -34.12
CA LEU A 291 63.75 -0.21 -35.56
C LEU A 291 62.44 -0.68 -36.24
N ASP A 292 61.30 -0.64 -35.54
CA ASP A 292 60.00 -0.94 -36.13
C ASP A 292 59.37 0.33 -36.72
N PHE A 293 59.65 0.59 -37.99
CA PHE A 293 59.14 1.76 -38.71
C PHE A 293 57.62 1.74 -38.92
N SER A 294 56.93 0.63 -38.61
CA SER A 294 55.46 0.57 -38.63
C SER A 294 54.81 1.08 -37.33
N CYS A 295 55.61 1.27 -36.26
CA CYS A 295 55.16 1.69 -34.93
C CYS A 295 55.78 3.04 -34.54
N SER A 296 55.00 4.13 -34.59
CA SER A 296 55.45 5.45 -34.14
C SER A 296 55.01 5.74 -32.71
N ALA A 297 55.93 5.59 -31.75
CA ALA A 297 55.69 5.92 -30.34
C ALA A 297 55.26 7.40 -30.16
N THR A 298 55.91 8.33 -30.87
CA THR A 298 55.56 9.76 -30.84
C THR A 298 54.12 10.02 -31.29
N LYS A 299 53.67 9.37 -32.39
CA LYS A 299 52.27 9.48 -32.84
C LYS A 299 51.30 8.93 -31.79
N LEU A 300 51.60 7.77 -31.21
CA LEU A 300 50.74 7.15 -30.19
C LEU A 300 50.66 8.00 -28.91
N TYR A 301 51.75 8.64 -28.49
CA TYR A 301 51.73 9.60 -27.38
C TYR A 301 50.93 10.86 -27.71
N ALA A 302 51.02 11.39 -28.94
CA ALA A 302 50.20 12.52 -29.37
C ALA A 302 48.70 12.17 -29.39
N GLU A 303 48.34 10.98 -29.88
CA GLU A 303 46.96 10.47 -29.82
C GLU A 303 46.48 10.29 -28.37
N ALA A 304 47.34 9.80 -27.47
CA ALA A 304 47.04 9.69 -26.04
C ALA A 304 46.78 11.08 -25.40
N ALA A 305 47.62 12.07 -25.71
CA ALA A 305 47.43 13.44 -25.23
C ALA A 305 46.11 14.06 -25.74
N ALA A 306 45.76 13.82 -27.01
CA ALA A 306 44.48 14.27 -27.57
C ALA A 306 43.27 13.64 -26.85
N ILE A 307 43.35 12.36 -26.48
CA ILE A 307 42.32 11.67 -25.68
C ILE A 307 42.17 12.32 -24.31
N GLN A 308 43.25 12.72 -23.64
CA GLN A 308 43.18 13.41 -22.34
C GLN A 308 42.55 14.80 -22.45
N VAL A 309 42.83 15.55 -23.53
CA VAL A 309 42.15 16.84 -23.79
C VAL A 309 40.65 16.62 -24.01
N GLN A 310 40.26 15.60 -24.79
CA GLN A 310 38.85 15.25 -24.99
C GLN A 310 38.16 14.86 -23.68
N LYS A 311 38.84 14.07 -22.83
CA LYS A 311 38.36 13.73 -21.48
C LYS A 311 38.16 14.99 -20.64
N GLY A 312 39.15 15.89 -20.62
CA GLY A 312 39.08 17.17 -19.91
C GLY A 312 37.87 18.00 -20.34
N ALA A 313 37.68 18.18 -21.65
CA ALA A 313 36.53 18.88 -22.20
C ALA A 313 35.19 18.21 -21.82
N TYR A 314 35.12 16.87 -21.88
CA TYR A 314 33.94 16.11 -21.49
C TYR A 314 33.61 16.29 -20.00
N VAL A 315 34.61 16.20 -19.11
CA VAL A 315 34.45 16.38 -17.67
C VAL A 315 34.03 17.82 -17.35
N THR A 316 34.64 18.84 -17.98
CA THR A 316 34.24 20.24 -17.79
C THR A 316 32.81 20.49 -18.27
N ALA A 317 32.40 19.89 -19.40
CA ALA A 317 31.07 20.09 -19.96
C ALA A 317 29.95 19.41 -19.15
N ASN A 318 30.23 18.24 -18.54
CA ASN A 318 29.21 17.40 -17.92
C ASN A 318 29.33 17.27 -16.39
N GLY A 319 30.51 17.53 -15.82
CA GLY A 319 30.83 17.23 -14.42
C GLY A 319 29.86 17.89 -13.43
N LEU A 320 29.61 19.19 -13.56
CA LEU A 320 28.67 19.90 -12.67
C LEU A 320 27.23 19.37 -12.78
N THR A 321 26.79 19.01 -13.99
CA THR A 321 25.46 18.41 -14.21
C THR A 321 25.35 17.04 -13.56
N VAL A 322 26.41 16.23 -13.64
CA VAL A 322 26.42 14.89 -13.03
C VAL A 322 26.49 15.00 -11.51
N THR A 323 27.30 15.90 -10.97
CA THR A 323 27.32 16.19 -9.52
C THR A 323 25.95 16.61 -9.02
N TYR A 324 25.24 17.48 -9.74
CA TYR A 324 23.85 17.82 -9.40
C TYR A 324 22.94 16.59 -9.39
N LYS A 325 23.04 15.71 -10.39
CA LYS A 325 22.25 14.45 -10.45
C LYS A 325 22.59 13.49 -9.31
N GLU A 326 23.86 13.44 -8.87
CA GLU A 326 24.29 12.64 -7.71
C GLU A 326 23.61 13.13 -6.43
N TYR A 327 23.62 14.44 -6.16
CA TYR A 327 22.90 15.01 -5.01
C TYR A 327 21.40 14.76 -5.10
N TRP A 328 20.78 15.00 -6.26
CA TRP A 328 19.36 14.75 -6.46
C TRP A 328 19.00 13.27 -6.22
N ARG A 329 19.86 12.32 -6.65
CA ARG A 329 19.68 10.89 -6.36
C ARG A 329 19.71 10.63 -4.85
N GLU A 330 20.62 11.27 -4.11
CA GLU A 330 20.70 11.13 -2.66
C GLU A 330 19.51 11.74 -1.93
N ASP A 331 18.96 12.86 -2.41
CA ASP A 331 17.74 13.45 -1.87
C ASP A 331 16.56 12.49 -1.98
N ILE A 332 16.45 11.79 -3.12
CA ILE A 332 15.46 10.73 -3.32
C ILE A 332 15.71 9.55 -2.38
N ASN A 333 16.96 9.12 -2.20
CA ASN A 333 17.28 8.05 -1.25
C ASN A 333 16.86 8.43 0.17
N SER A 334 17.19 9.65 0.60
CA SER A 334 16.85 10.15 1.93
C SER A 334 15.34 10.25 2.13
N GLY A 335 14.62 10.82 1.16
CA GLY A 335 13.16 10.97 1.25
C GLY A 335 12.42 9.63 1.26
N LEU A 336 12.79 8.68 0.39
CA LEU A 336 12.21 7.34 0.40
C LEU A 336 12.50 6.59 1.70
N LYS A 337 13.66 6.79 2.33
CA LYS A 337 13.99 6.22 3.65
C LYS A 337 13.19 6.83 4.79
N ALA A 338 12.81 8.12 4.69
CA ALA A 338 11.97 8.79 5.67
C ALA A 338 10.48 8.38 5.54
N TRP A 339 10.06 7.90 4.36
CA TRP A 339 8.66 7.63 4.02
C TRP A 339 7.94 6.66 4.97
N PRO A 340 8.51 5.52 5.44
CA PRO A 340 7.83 4.63 6.40
C PRO A 340 7.30 5.37 7.63
N GLN A 341 8.11 6.27 8.21
CA GLN A 341 7.74 7.02 9.41
C GLN A 341 6.69 8.09 9.12
N VAL A 342 6.73 8.69 7.93
CA VAL A 342 5.72 9.66 7.49
C VAL A 342 4.37 8.97 7.35
N SER A 343 4.34 7.84 6.63
CA SER A 343 3.13 7.04 6.45
C SER A 343 2.54 6.56 7.78
N ASP A 344 3.38 6.04 8.69
CA ASP A 344 2.96 5.62 10.03
C ASP A 344 2.28 6.75 10.81
N LYS A 345 2.92 7.93 10.85
CA LYS A 345 2.41 9.09 11.59
C LYS A 345 1.12 9.61 10.99
N VAL A 346 1.02 9.69 9.66
CA VAL A 346 -0.19 10.12 8.96
C VAL A 346 -1.34 9.14 9.22
N ALA A 347 -1.12 7.84 9.08
CA ALA A 347 -2.15 6.83 9.31
C ALA A 347 -2.67 6.85 10.76
N LYS A 348 -1.80 7.00 11.75
CA LYS A 348 -2.20 7.15 13.17
C LYS A 348 -3.00 8.43 13.41
N ALA A 349 -2.52 9.56 12.89
CA ALA A 349 -3.21 10.84 13.02
C ALA A 349 -4.63 10.79 12.43
N LEU A 350 -4.81 10.13 11.27
CA LEU A 350 -6.09 10.08 10.58
C LEU A 350 -7.03 8.98 11.11
N PHE A 351 -6.51 7.78 11.39
CA PHE A 351 -7.35 6.59 11.52
C PHE A 351 -7.16 5.79 12.81
N PHE A 352 -6.01 5.92 13.48
CA PHE A 352 -5.66 5.09 14.63
C PHE A 352 -5.06 5.90 15.79
N ASN A 353 -5.92 6.62 16.50
CA ASN A 353 -5.56 7.42 17.66
C ASN A 353 -6.62 7.35 18.78
N PRO A 354 -6.24 7.61 20.05
CA PRO A 354 -7.15 7.51 21.20
C PRO A 354 -8.39 8.40 21.15
N ASP A 355 -8.32 9.54 20.45
CA ASP A 355 -9.45 10.45 20.31
C ASP A 355 -10.49 9.92 19.32
N ARG A 356 -10.13 8.92 18.51
CA ARG A 356 -10.95 8.27 17.49
C ARG A 356 -11.56 9.25 16.49
N LYS A 357 -10.84 10.36 16.26
CA LYS A 357 -11.16 11.42 15.31
C LYS A 357 -9.98 11.63 14.36
N ALA A 358 -10.27 12.07 13.15
CA ALA A 358 -9.22 12.42 12.21
C ALA A 358 -8.51 13.70 12.66
N LYS A 359 -7.23 13.60 13.03
CA LYS A 359 -6.37 14.74 13.38
C LYS A 359 -5.79 15.39 12.13
N VAL A 360 -6.69 15.97 11.34
CA VAL A 360 -6.43 16.59 10.03
C VAL A 360 -5.24 17.54 10.05
N GLU A 361 -5.18 18.47 11.00
CA GLU A 361 -4.10 19.47 11.08
C GLU A 361 -2.75 18.85 11.46
N GLU A 362 -2.76 17.78 12.26
CA GLU A 362 -1.55 17.02 12.58
C GLU A 362 -1.02 16.30 11.33
N ALA A 363 -1.89 15.61 10.59
CA ALA A 363 -1.54 14.96 9.33
C ALA A 363 -1.01 15.95 8.28
N LYS A 364 -1.66 17.12 8.14
CA LYS A 364 -1.17 18.22 7.29
C LYS A 364 0.22 18.66 7.69
N THR A 365 0.46 18.87 8.98
CA THR A 365 1.77 19.29 9.50
C THR A 365 2.85 18.25 9.20
N ILE A 366 2.56 16.97 9.41
CA ILE A 366 3.49 15.86 9.10
C ILE A 366 3.86 15.86 7.62
N LEU A 367 2.86 15.95 6.74
CA LEU A 367 3.07 15.95 5.28
C LEU A 367 3.78 17.22 4.79
N GLN A 368 3.45 18.40 5.33
CA GLN A 368 4.13 19.66 5.01
C GLN A 368 5.60 19.60 5.42
N ASN A 369 5.92 19.04 6.59
CA ASN A 369 7.31 18.83 7.00
C ASN A 369 8.05 17.90 6.04
N TYR A 370 7.42 16.81 5.60
CA TYR A 370 8.01 15.93 4.58
C TYR A 370 8.21 16.66 3.23
N VAL A 371 7.26 17.49 2.82
CA VAL A 371 7.38 18.29 1.60
C VAL A 371 8.59 19.21 1.66
N ASN A 372 8.71 19.96 2.76
CA ASN A 372 9.76 20.95 2.94
C ASN A 372 11.15 20.31 3.11
N ASN A 373 11.23 19.18 3.82
CA ASN A 373 12.50 18.54 4.14
C ASN A 373 12.98 17.56 3.07
N HIS A 374 12.08 17.04 2.23
CA HIS A 374 12.41 15.99 1.26
C HIS A 374 11.75 16.21 -0.09
N LEU A 375 10.42 16.27 -0.19
CA LEU A 375 9.75 16.16 -1.49
C LEU A 375 10.18 17.24 -2.50
N ILE A 376 10.46 18.46 -2.03
CA ILE A 376 10.92 19.55 -2.88
C ILE A 376 12.28 19.23 -3.52
N SER A 377 13.26 18.76 -2.75
CA SER A 377 14.60 18.40 -3.25
C SER A 377 14.57 17.09 -4.04
N MET A 378 13.79 16.10 -3.60
CA MET A 378 13.49 14.88 -4.38
C MET A 378 12.90 15.18 -5.76
N SER A 379 12.27 16.34 -5.95
CA SER A 379 11.71 16.79 -7.23
C SER A 379 12.70 17.61 -8.07
N GLY A 380 13.97 17.69 -7.67
CA GLY A 380 15.05 18.38 -8.38
C GLY A 380 15.28 19.82 -7.94
N ALA A 381 14.66 20.30 -6.86
CA ALA A 381 15.05 21.60 -6.33
C ALA A 381 16.47 21.51 -5.74
N PRO A 382 17.40 22.41 -6.09
CA PRO A 382 18.76 22.36 -5.56
C PRO A 382 18.82 22.81 -4.10
N ASP A 383 19.48 22.03 -3.25
CA ASP A 383 19.66 22.34 -1.83
C ASP A 383 20.73 23.42 -1.57
N ALA A 384 21.68 23.60 -2.50
CA ALA A 384 22.78 24.57 -2.39
C ALA A 384 22.78 25.54 -3.58
N VAL A 385 22.14 26.70 -3.40
CA VAL A 385 22.02 27.75 -4.44
C VAL A 385 23.39 28.24 -4.93
N GLY A 386 24.42 28.24 -4.08
CA GLY A 386 25.75 28.78 -4.42
C GLY A 386 26.57 27.95 -5.43
N GLN A 387 26.57 26.62 -5.32
CA GLN A 387 27.35 25.75 -6.21
C GLN A 387 26.69 25.55 -7.58
N PHE A 388 25.36 25.65 -7.63
CA PHE A 388 24.59 25.45 -8.86
C PHE A 388 24.06 26.76 -9.47
N ALA A 389 24.39 27.93 -8.91
CA ALA A 389 24.01 29.23 -9.46
C ALA A 389 24.43 29.39 -10.94
N ALA A 390 25.63 28.91 -11.29
CA ALA A 390 26.15 28.92 -12.66
C ALA A 390 25.36 28.02 -13.64
N LEU A 391 24.49 27.15 -13.13
CA LEU A 391 23.64 26.25 -13.90
C LEU A 391 22.15 26.65 -13.88
N ALA A 392 21.76 27.76 -13.24
CA ALA A 392 20.35 28.11 -13.03
C ALA A 392 19.48 28.04 -14.30
N SER A 393 19.99 28.50 -15.46
CA SER A 393 19.29 28.42 -16.74
C SER A 393 19.27 27.01 -17.38
N LYS A 394 20.25 26.16 -17.05
CA LYS A 394 20.34 24.75 -17.51
C LYS A 394 19.58 23.78 -16.59
N LEU A 395 19.36 24.14 -15.32
CA LEU A 395 18.68 23.26 -14.36
C LEU A 395 17.24 22.98 -14.79
N SER A 396 16.52 23.98 -15.31
CA SER A 396 15.13 23.79 -15.77
C SER A 396 15.03 22.77 -16.91
N SER A 397 15.97 22.77 -17.87
CA SER A 397 16.01 21.77 -18.94
C SER A 397 16.42 20.40 -18.41
N ILE A 398 17.45 20.32 -17.56
CA ILE A 398 17.86 19.04 -16.92
C ILE A 398 16.69 18.42 -16.16
N ILE A 399 15.98 19.20 -15.35
CA ILE A 399 14.81 18.74 -14.60
C ILE A 399 13.73 18.28 -15.58
N GLY A 400 13.40 19.08 -16.59
CA GLY A 400 12.42 18.73 -17.62
C GLY A 400 12.71 17.39 -18.30
N ASP A 401 13.96 17.19 -18.74
CA ASP A 401 14.40 15.99 -19.46
C ASP A 401 14.36 14.73 -18.57
N VAL A 402 14.84 14.85 -17.33
CA VAL A 402 14.87 13.73 -16.37
C VAL A 402 13.46 13.34 -15.92
N LEU A 403 12.63 14.33 -15.59
CA LEU A 403 11.25 14.11 -15.17
C LEU A 403 10.44 13.49 -16.31
N GLY A 404 10.51 14.08 -17.52
CA GLY A 404 9.75 13.63 -18.68
C GLY A 404 8.28 13.35 -18.33
N PRO A 405 7.79 12.10 -18.49
CA PRO A 405 6.40 11.74 -18.17
C PRO A 405 6.05 11.82 -16.67
N LEU A 406 7.05 11.80 -15.76
CA LEU A 406 6.82 11.91 -14.31
C LEU A 406 6.52 13.34 -13.87
N ALA A 407 6.70 14.33 -14.74
CA ALA A 407 6.53 15.74 -14.38
C ALA A 407 5.09 16.06 -13.94
N ALA A 408 4.07 15.44 -14.55
CA ALA A 408 2.68 15.68 -14.18
C ALA A 408 2.33 15.07 -12.80
N PRO A 409 2.59 13.78 -12.53
CA PRO A 409 2.40 13.20 -11.19
C PRO A 409 3.13 13.95 -10.09
N ILE A 410 4.39 14.34 -10.31
CA ILE A 410 5.19 15.09 -9.32
C ILE A 410 4.60 16.47 -9.06
N ARG A 411 4.15 17.19 -10.10
CA ARG A 411 3.48 18.48 -9.91
C ARG A 411 2.20 18.36 -9.10
N GLN A 412 1.40 17.31 -9.33
CA GLN A 412 0.18 17.07 -8.57
C GLN A 412 0.49 16.80 -7.09
N LEU A 413 1.47 15.95 -6.80
CA LEU A 413 1.93 15.69 -5.44
C LEU A 413 2.45 16.96 -4.75
N LYS A 414 3.20 17.80 -5.45
CA LYS A 414 3.75 19.06 -4.87
C LYS A 414 2.67 20.11 -4.61
N ALA A 415 1.69 20.24 -5.49
CA ALA A 415 0.71 21.32 -5.42
C ALA A 415 -0.18 21.20 -4.19
N ASN A 416 -0.58 19.98 -3.83
CA ASN A 416 -1.35 19.73 -2.63
C ASN A 416 -1.28 18.24 -2.26
N ILE A 417 -0.15 17.79 -1.71
CA ILE A 417 0.04 16.38 -1.32
C ILE A 417 -1.09 15.89 -0.41
N TYR A 418 -1.64 16.79 0.39
CA TYR A 418 -2.69 16.50 1.34
C TYR A 418 -4.01 16.16 0.66
N ASP A 419 -4.55 17.09 -0.13
CA ASP A 419 -5.78 16.83 -0.87
C ASP A 419 -5.54 15.78 -1.95
N ALA A 420 -4.33 15.66 -2.50
CA ALA A 420 -3.99 14.59 -3.43
C ALA A 420 -4.12 13.21 -2.77
N ILE A 421 -3.59 13.02 -1.56
CA ILE A 421 -3.74 11.73 -0.84
C ILE A 421 -5.21 11.50 -0.50
N VAL A 422 -5.88 12.45 0.16
CA VAL A 422 -7.25 12.25 0.67
C VAL A 422 -8.26 12.10 -0.47
N LYS A 423 -8.21 12.98 -1.47
CA LYS A 423 -9.15 12.94 -2.60
C LYS A 423 -8.88 11.78 -3.54
N SER A 424 -7.62 11.41 -3.77
CA SER A 424 -7.32 10.26 -4.64
C SER A 424 -7.57 8.93 -3.96
N ALA A 425 -7.59 8.88 -2.63
CA ALA A 425 -7.98 7.70 -1.87
C ALA A 425 -9.51 7.59 -1.69
N THR A 426 -10.18 8.70 -1.38
CA THR A 426 -11.60 8.64 -0.94
C THR A 426 -12.60 9.28 -1.90
N GLY A 427 -12.12 10.05 -2.89
CA GLY A 427 -12.98 10.84 -3.78
C GLY A 427 -13.47 12.17 -3.19
N MET A 428 -13.25 12.41 -1.90
CA MET A 428 -13.81 13.54 -1.17
C MET A 428 -12.76 14.59 -0.82
N SER A 429 -13.20 15.83 -0.64
CA SER A 429 -12.40 16.81 0.11
C SER A 429 -12.31 16.37 1.57
N ILE A 430 -11.35 16.93 2.29
CA ILE A 430 -11.21 16.53 3.68
C ILE A 430 -12.36 16.98 4.58
N ASP A 431 -12.95 18.14 4.32
CA ASP A 431 -14.05 18.64 5.14
C ASP A 431 -15.29 17.74 4.98
N GLU A 432 -15.53 17.25 3.76
CA GLU A 432 -16.55 16.25 3.47
C GLU A 432 -16.25 14.92 4.18
N LEU A 433 -15.02 14.40 4.02
CA LEU A 433 -14.60 13.16 4.67
C LEU A 433 -14.72 13.24 6.19
N LYS A 434 -14.29 14.35 6.79
CA LYS A 434 -14.37 14.60 8.24
C LYS A 434 -15.81 14.59 8.72
N ALA A 435 -16.73 15.20 7.98
CA ALA A 435 -18.14 15.22 8.35
C ALA A 435 -18.74 13.81 8.44
N TYR A 436 -18.46 12.96 7.44
CA TYR A 436 -18.93 11.57 7.42
C TYR A 436 -18.23 10.67 8.44
N LEU A 437 -16.92 10.83 8.67
CA LEU A 437 -16.18 10.04 9.65
C LEU A 437 -16.54 10.39 11.10
N GLU A 438 -16.74 11.67 11.42
CA GLU A 438 -17.00 12.10 12.79
C GLU A 438 -18.47 11.93 13.19
N ASN A 439 -19.41 11.95 12.23
CA ASN A 439 -20.85 11.91 12.51
C ASN A 439 -21.65 11.01 11.55
N PRO A 440 -21.23 9.75 11.31
CA PRO A 440 -21.88 8.89 10.32
C PRO A 440 -23.37 8.63 10.62
N GLU A 441 -23.75 8.55 11.89
CA GLU A 441 -25.13 8.36 12.35
C GLU A 441 -26.07 9.47 11.88
N ARG A 442 -25.57 10.69 11.62
CA ARG A 442 -26.40 11.82 11.18
C ARG A 442 -26.79 11.71 9.71
N TYR A 443 -25.97 11.03 8.91
CA TYR A 443 -26.14 10.91 7.46
C TYR A 443 -26.62 9.54 7.02
N PHE A 444 -26.61 8.55 7.93
CA PHE A 444 -26.87 7.14 7.63
C PHE A 444 -28.19 6.94 6.88
N ASP A 445 -29.33 7.35 7.44
CA ASP A 445 -30.65 7.11 6.84
C ASP A 445 -30.82 7.82 5.49
N GLN A 446 -30.26 9.03 5.36
CA GLN A 446 -30.30 9.79 4.12
C GLN A 446 -29.50 9.09 3.01
N VAL A 447 -28.32 8.57 3.32
CA VAL A 447 -27.45 7.96 2.32
C VAL A 447 -27.89 6.55 1.96
N PHE A 448 -28.34 5.75 2.94
CA PHE A 448 -28.74 4.36 2.70
C PHE A 448 -30.18 4.20 2.19
N SER A 449 -30.96 5.28 2.09
CA SER A 449 -32.26 5.27 1.41
C SER A 449 -32.17 5.43 -0.11
N GLN A 450 -30.97 5.60 -0.67
CA GLN A 450 -30.75 5.92 -2.10
C GLN A 450 -29.66 5.06 -2.73
N GLY A 451 -29.61 4.99 -4.06
CA GLY A 451 -28.54 4.33 -4.81
C GLY A 451 -28.59 2.80 -4.78
N ALA A 452 -27.49 2.16 -5.22
CA ALA A 452 -27.31 0.71 -5.24
C ALA A 452 -27.00 0.14 -3.84
N GLY A 453 -27.08 -1.18 -3.68
CA GLY A 453 -26.89 -1.87 -2.39
C GLY A 453 -28.18 -1.94 -1.56
N GLU A 454 -28.10 -2.59 -0.40
CA GLU A 454 -29.24 -2.76 0.49
C GLU A 454 -29.69 -1.42 1.09
N HIS A 455 -30.99 -1.14 0.98
CA HIS A 455 -31.62 0.01 1.62
C HIS A 455 -31.98 -0.31 3.06
N VAL A 456 -31.39 0.44 3.99
CA VAL A 456 -31.53 0.20 5.43
C VAL A 456 -31.49 1.52 6.21
N ASN A 457 -32.27 1.61 7.28
CA ASN A 457 -32.17 2.70 8.25
C ASN A 457 -31.37 2.27 9.48
N LEU A 458 -30.91 3.24 10.28
CA LEU A 458 -30.00 3.02 11.40
C LEU A 458 -30.62 2.09 12.46
N GLN A 459 -31.91 2.23 12.73
CA GLN A 459 -32.63 1.36 13.67
C GLN A 459 -32.59 -0.11 13.22
N THR A 460 -32.90 -0.36 11.95
CA THR A 460 -32.88 -1.71 11.37
C THR A 460 -31.45 -2.23 11.34
N PHE A 461 -30.49 -1.38 10.98
CA PHE A 461 -29.09 -1.75 10.92
C PHE A 461 -28.57 -2.21 12.30
N ASN A 462 -28.84 -1.43 13.34
CA ASN A 462 -28.49 -1.75 14.72
C ASN A 462 -29.10 -3.08 15.17
N LYS A 463 -30.41 -3.23 15.01
CA LYS A 463 -31.13 -4.41 15.50
C LYS A 463 -30.81 -5.68 14.71
N LYS A 464 -30.76 -5.58 13.37
CA LYS A 464 -30.63 -6.73 12.47
C LYS A 464 -29.17 -7.16 12.29
N TYR A 465 -28.24 -6.21 12.17
CA TYR A 465 -26.85 -6.50 11.80
C TYR A 465 -25.89 -6.40 12.97
N LEU A 466 -25.94 -5.30 13.75
CA LEU A 466 -25.06 -5.14 14.91
C LEU A 466 -25.55 -5.87 16.16
N ARG A 467 -26.82 -6.32 16.16
CA ARG A 467 -27.51 -6.98 17.28
C ARG A 467 -27.51 -6.15 18.58
N ILE A 468 -27.68 -4.84 18.44
CA ILE A 468 -27.80 -3.90 19.57
C ILE A 468 -29.22 -3.31 19.65
N ASN A 469 -29.60 -2.82 20.83
CA ASN A 469 -30.95 -2.34 21.12
C ASN A 469 -31.17 -0.86 20.75
N ASP A 470 -30.14 -0.03 20.83
CA ASP A 470 -30.23 1.39 20.46
C ASP A 470 -30.80 1.54 19.04
N SER A 471 -31.87 2.31 18.90
CA SER A 471 -32.56 2.49 17.62
C SER A 471 -31.91 3.56 16.73
N GLY A 472 -30.88 4.24 17.22
CA GLY A 472 -30.15 5.23 16.45
C GLY A 472 -28.72 5.33 16.95
N TYR A 473 -28.38 6.46 17.57
CA TYR A 473 -27.14 6.64 18.33
C TYR A 473 -27.44 7.37 19.65
N THR A 474 -28.55 6.98 20.30
CA THR A 474 -29.04 7.61 21.54
C THR A 474 -28.31 7.10 22.77
N ASN A 475 -27.72 5.91 22.68
CA ASN A 475 -26.81 5.38 23.68
C ASN A 475 -25.43 5.12 23.06
N PRO A 476 -24.54 6.13 23.04
CA PRO A 476 -23.18 6.00 22.50
C PRO A 476 -22.28 5.03 23.29
N SER A 477 -22.74 4.48 24.42
CA SER A 477 -21.99 3.49 25.19
C SER A 477 -22.32 2.04 24.80
N GLU A 478 -23.46 1.83 24.14
CA GLU A 478 -23.82 0.49 23.66
C GLU A 478 -22.93 0.12 22.48
N SER A 479 -22.32 -1.06 22.60
CA SER A 479 -21.39 -1.65 21.63
C SER A 479 -21.91 -3.01 21.18
N PHE A 480 -21.47 -3.45 20.00
CA PHE A 480 -21.80 -4.79 19.52
C PHE A 480 -20.90 -5.83 20.21
N ASP A 481 -21.45 -7.03 20.42
CA ASP A 481 -20.66 -8.22 20.73
C ASP A 481 -20.15 -8.82 19.41
N TYR A 482 -18.83 -8.91 19.25
CA TYR A 482 -18.24 -9.43 18.01
C TYR A 482 -18.65 -10.88 17.76
N GLN A 483 -19.04 -11.65 18.79
CA GLN A 483 -19.50 -13.04 18.66
C GLN A 483 -20.93 -13.16 18.12
N GLN A 484 -21.69 -12.06 18.10
CA GLN A 484 -23.07 -12.02 17.61
C GLN A 484 -23.20 -11.23 16.31
N PHE A 485 -22.13 -10.57 15.87
CA PHE A 485 -22.05 -9.87 14.60
C PHE A 485 -21.26 -10.73 13.59
N PRO A 486 -21.91 -11.42 12.63
CA PRO A 486 -21.25 -12.39 11.74
C PRO A 486 -19.97 -11.91 11.06
N ALA A 487 -19.94 -10.69 10.52
CA ALA A 487 -18.75 -10.17 9.85
C ALA A 487 -17.56 -9.95 10.79
N ALA A 488 -17.83 -9.48 12.02
CA ALA A 488 -16.83 -9.34 13.07
C ALA A 488 -16.37 -10.71 13.58
N TYR A 489 -17.30 -11.65 13.79
CA TYR A 489 -16.99 -13.02 14.22
C TYR A 489 -16.12 -13.74 13.20
N ASN A 490 -16.49 -13.69 11.92
CA ASN A 490 -15.75 -14.32 10.83
C ASN A 490 -14.34 -13.75 10.73
N THR A 491 -14.20 -12.42 10.80
CA THR A 491 -12.91 -11.73 10.84
C THR A 491 -12.06 -12.21 12.03
N ALA A 492 -12.61 -12.23 13.24
CA ALA A 492 -11.88 -12.68 14.43
C ALA A 492 -11.47 -14.17 14.31
N THR A 493 -12.34 -15.01 13.75
CA THR A 493 -12.08 -16.44 13.53
C THR A 493 -10.94 -16.65 12.55
N ILE A 494 -10.96 -16.02 11.37
CA ILE A 494 -9.85 -16.16 10.42
C ILE A 494 -8.55 -15.55 10.96
N SER A 495 -8.65 -14.45 11.73
CA SER A 495 -7.49 -13.84 12.41
C SER A 495 -6.82 -14.83 13.36
N LYS A 496 -7.60 -15.65 14.10
CA LYS A 496 -7.07 -16.75 14.92
C LYS A 496 -6.37 -17.81 14.07
N LEU A 497 -6.98 -18.22 12.96
CA LEU A 497 -6.42 -19.25 12.08
C LEU A 497 -5.11 -18.83 11.40
N ILE A 498 -4.88 -17.53 11.20
CA ILE A 498 -3.58 -17.00 10.73
C ILE A 498 -2.45 -17.30 11.71
N LEU A 499 -2.75 -17.36 13.01
CA LEU A 499 -1.77 -17.60 14.07
C LEU A 499 -1.40 -19.08 14.21
N VAL A 500 -2.21 -19.98 13.63
CA VAL A 500 -2.02 -21.43 13.72
C VAL A 500 -1.08 -21.90 12.61
N SER A 501 -0.21 -22.85 12.93
CA SER A 501 0.68 -23.45 11.94
C SER A 501 -0.09 -24.25 10.89
N LYS A 502 0.56 -24.55 9.76
CA LYS A 502 -0.01 -25.39 8.71
C LYS A 502 -0.57 -26.72 9.24
N ASP A 503 0.16 -27.36 10.15
CA ASP A 503 -0.26 -28.64 10.73
C ASP A 503 -1.46 -28.47 11.67
N GLY A 504 -1.50 -27.38 12.44
CA GLY A 504 -2.67 -27.07 13.27
C GLY A 504 -3.93 -26.78 12.45
N VAL A 505 -3.81 -26.09 11.30
CA VAL A 505 -4.94 -25.91 10.37
C VAL A 505 -5.38 -27.25 9.76
N ASN A 506 -4.44 -28.14 9.43
CA ASN A 506 -4.77 -29.48 8.94
C ASN A 506 -5.43 -30.37 10.02
N GLN A 507 -5.06 -30.18 11.29
CA GLN A 507 -5.75 -30.80 12.42
C GLN A 507 -7.19 -30.28 12.52
N LEU A 508 -7.39 -28.95 12.49
CA LEU A 508 -8.73 -28.35 12.46
C LEU A 508 -9.58 -28.90 11.31
N LEU A 509 -9.04 -29.00 10.10
CA LEU A 509 -9.75 -29.57 8.95
C LEU A 509 -10.17 -31.03 9.21
N THR A 510 -9.33 -31.81 9.88
CA THR A 510 -9.65 -33.19 10.27
C THR A 510 -10.77 -33.22 11.31
N ASP A 511 -10.73 -32.35 12.31
CA ASP A 511 -11.76 -32.22 13.37
C ASP A 511 -13.11 -31.74 12.82
N LEU A 512 -13.09 -31.04 11.68
CA LEU A 512 -14.26 -30.63 10.91
C LEU A 512 -14.79 -31.72 9.96
N GLY A 513 -14.11 -32.87 9.86
CA GLY A 513 -14.45 -33.96 8.93
C GLY A 513 -14.09 -33.67 7.46
N SER A 514 -13.12 -32.79 7.21
CA SER A 514 -12.67 -32.43 5.87
C SER A 514 -11.43 -33.21 5.41
N SER A 515 -11.46 -33.66 4.16
CA SER A 515 -10.29 -34.25 3.48
C SER A 515 -9.37 -33.20 2.85
N SER A 516 -9.78 -31.93 2.76
CA SER A 516 -8.93 -30.84 2.28
C SER A 516 -7.70 -30.66 3.16
N ARG A 517 -6.62 -30.16 2.57
CA ARG A 517 -5.36 -29.89 3.25
C ARG A 517 -4.81 -28.56 2.81
N LEU A 518 -4.32 -27.78 3.77
CA LEU A 518 -3.68 -26.50 3.49
C LEU A 518 -2.41 -26.77 2.69
N LYS A 519 -2.27 -26.15 1.53
CA LYS A 519 -1.09 -26.30 0.66
C LYS A 519 -0.03 -25.27 0.99
N GLU A 520 -0.45 -24.02 1.15
CA GLU A 520 0.40 -22.90 1.52
C GLU A 520 0.87 -22.98 2.98
N SER A 521 1.81 -22.13 3.36
CA SER A 521 2.35 -22.08 4.74
C SER A 521 1.45 -21.35 5.74
N ASN A 522 0.47 -20.60 5.26
CA ASN A 522 -0.50 -19.87 6.08
C ASN A 522 -1.87 -19.89 5.40
N ILE A 523 -2.95 -19.87 6.19
CA ILE A 523 -4.32 -19.99 5.70
C ILE A 523 -4.74 -18.86 4.75
N MET A 524 -4.18 -17.65 4.90
CA MET A 524 -4.53 -16.47 4.08
C MET A 524 -3.83 -16.41 2.72
N LEU A 525 -3.04 -17.42 2.36
CA LEU A 525 -2.26 -17.40 1.12
C LEU A 525 -2.89 -18.26 0.02
N GLY A 526 -2.72 -17.83 -1.23
CA GLY A 526 -3.01 -18.61 -2.43
C GLY A 526 -4.39 -18.38 -3.06
N PHE A 527 -5.34 -17.78 -2.34
CA PHE A 527 -6.72 -17.65 -2.84
C PHE A 527 -7.18 -16.19 -3.05
N ILE A 528 -6.72 -15.25 -2.21
CA ILE A 528 -7.17 -13.85 -2.25
C ILE A 528 -6.55 -13.10 -3.43
N GLN A 529 -7.37 -12.34 -4.15
CA GLN A 529 -6.95 -11.59 -5.34
C GLN A 529 -7.10 -10.09 -5.16
N THR A 530 -8.12 -9.67 -4.42
CA THR A 530 -8.43 -8.27 -4.12
C THR A 530 -8.74 -8.14 -2.63
N LEU A 531 -8.46 -6.98 -2.04
CA LEU A 531 -8.97 -6.65 -0.71
C LEU A 531 -10.34 -5.97 -0.80
N ASP A 532 -10.65 -5.22 -1.88
CA ASP A 532 -11.94 -4.55 -2.06
C ASP A 532 -13.12 -5.49 -2.39
N GLY A 533 -12.82 -6.74 -2.73
CA GLY A 533 -13.78 -7.68 -3.31
C GLY A 533 -14.68 -8.40 -2.30
N ASP A 534 -15.67 -9.10 -2.86
CA ASP A 534 -16.64 -9.89 -2.12
C ASP A 534 -16.35 -11.38 -2.19
N ASN A 535 -16.59 -12.08 -1.08
CA ASN A 535 -16.57 -13.54 -1.02
C ASN A 535 -15.24 -14.18 -1.48
N GLU A 536 -14.10 -13.49 -1.30
CA GLU A 536 -12.79 -13.92 -1.81
C GLU A 536 -12.40 -15.35 -1.38
N TRP A 537 -12.82 -15.79 -0.18
CA TRP A 537 -12.58 -17.15 0.31
C TRP A 537 -13.18 -18.25 -0.58
N ARG A 538 -14.14 -17.92 -1.45
CA ARG A 538 -14.78 -18.87 -2.38
C ARG A 538 -14.11 -18.96 -3.75
N GLY A 539 -13.00 -18.24 -3.94
CA GLY A 539 -12.25 -18.18 -5.19
C GLY A 539 -12.76 -17.07 -6.10
N GLY A 540 -12.38 -15.83 -5.75
CA GLY A 540 -12.79 -14.54 -6.33
C GLY A 540 -13.41 -14.57 -7.72
N ARG A 541 -14.54 -13.87 -7.88
CA ARG A 541 -15.26 -13.77 -9.16
C ARG A 541 -14.62 -12.80 -10.15
N GLU A 542 -13.68 -11.97 -9.69
CA GLU A 542 -13.24 -10.82 -10.46
C GLU A 542 -12.11 -11.12 -11.46
N ALA A 543 -11.26 -12.15 -11.31
CA ALA A 543 -10.26 -12.49 -12.32
C ALA A 543 -10.54 -13.84 -13.04
N PRO A 544 -11.01 -13.84 -14.30
CA PRO A 544 -11.23 -15.07 -15.08
C PRO A 544 -9.94 -15.80 -15.51
N THR A 545 -8.75 -15.27 -15.19
CA THR A 545 -7.46 -15.74 -15.70
C THR A 545 -6.68 -16.67 -14.75
N HIS A 546 -7.17 -16.88 -13.52
CA HIS A 546 -6.58 -17.84 -12.59
C HIS A 546 -7.60 -18.91 -12.18
N PRO A 547 -7.22 -20.20 -12.09
CA PRO A 547 -8.12 -21.20 -11.53
C PRO A 547 -8.51 -20.75 -10.12
N GLN A 548 -9.81 -20.56 -9.90
CA GLN A 548 -10.40 -20.07 -8.65
C GLN A 548 -9.97 -20.94 -7.47
N GLN A 549 -8.90 -20.53 -6.78
CA GLN A 549 -8.47 -21.19 -5.56
C GLN A 549 -9.37 -20.69 -4.43
N LYS A 550 -9.90 -21.60 -3.64
CA LYS A 550 -10.69 -21.26 -2.46
C LYS A 550 -9.77 -21.21 -1.25
N MET A 551 -10.17 -20.48 -0.22
CA MET A 551 -9.62 -20.70 1.12
C MET A 551 -9.81 -22.17 1.48
N VAL A 552 -8.79 -22.82 2.04
CA VAL A 552 -8.80 -24.28 2.25
C VAL A 552 -10.03 -24.79 3.01
N VAL A 553 -10.52 -24.03 4.00
CA VAL A 553 -11.71 -24.41 4.77
C VAL A 553 -12.98 -24.32 3.91
N ALA A 554 -13.02 -23.39 2.96
CA ALA A 554 -14.12 -23.19 2.00
C ALA A 554 -14.08 -24.16 0.80
N GLU A 555 -13.03 -24.97 0.65
CA GLU A 555 -13.04 -26.10 -0.30
C GLU A 555 -14.07 -27.17 0.10
N ASN A 556 -14.37 -27.29 1.40
CA ASN A 556 -15.45 -28.13 1.93
C ASN A 556 -16.50 -27.25 2.61
N CYS A 557 -17.63 -27.02 1.95
CA CYS A 557 -18.67 -26.15 2.48
C CYS A 557 -19.25 -26.59 3.83
N GLN A 558 -19.26 -27.90 4.13
CA GLN A 558 -19.73 -28.37 5.43
C GLN A 558 -18.73 -28.04 6.54
N ALA A 559 -17.43 -28.06 6.25
CA ALA A 559 -16.41 -27.62 7.20
C ALA A 559 -16.47 -26.10 7.42
N TYR A 560 -16.63 -25.31 6.35
CA TYR A 560 -16.79 -23.86 6.43
C TYR A 560 -17.97 -23.43 7.31
N LYS A 561 -19.16 -23.99 7.05
CA LYS A 561 -20.40 -23.66 7.78
C LYS A 561 -20.36 -24.05 9.26
N GLN A 562 -19.41 -24.90 9.67
CA GLN A 562 -19.26 -25.25 11.08
C GLN A 562 -18.55 -24.17 11.89
N ILE A 563 -17.71 -23.31 11.30
CA ILE A 563 -16.89 -22.33 12.05
C ILE A 563 -17.00 -20.89 11.56
N PHE A 564 -17.70 -20.64 10.45
CA PHE A 564 -18.01 -19.30 9.96
C PHE A 564 -19.52 -19.11 9.94
N MET A 565 -19.98 -17.89 10.19
CA MET A 565 -21.38 -17.49 10.17
C MET A 565 -21.76 -16.91 8.80
N LEU A 566 -22.99 -17.15 8.35
CA LEU A 566 -23.53 -16.46 7.19
C LEU A 566 -23.65 -14.95 7.52
N GLN A 567 -23.11 -14.12 6.65
CA GLN A 567 -23.17 -12.66 6.78
C GLN A 567 -23.88 -12.01 5.59
N PRO A 568 -24.35 -10.76 5.72
CA PRO A 568 -24.81 -9.95 4.59
C PRO A 568 -23.74 -9.88 3.49
N GLY A 569 -24.18 -9.91 2.23
CA GLY A 569 -23.32 -9.98 1.04
C GLY A 569 -22.65 -11.33 0.79
N GLU A 570 -22.65 -12.24 1.77
CA GLU A 570 -22.14 -13.59 1.54
C GLU A 570 -23.07 -14.35 0.60
N GLN A 571 -22.46 -14.92 -0.43
CA GLN A 571 -23.09 -15.94 -1.23
C GLN A 571 -22.90 -17.27 -0.48
N PRO A 572 -23.98 -17.99 -0.16
CA PRO A 572 -23.87 -19.21 0.62
C PRO A 572 -22.95 -20.23 -0.03
N CYS A 573 -22.06 -20.85 0.75
CA CYS A 573 -21.22 -21.93 0.26
C CYS A 573 -22.11 -23.08 -0.23
N GLN A 574 -22.02 -23.39 -1.54
CA GLN A 574 -22.74 -24.45 -2.22
C GLN A 574 -21.81 -25.63 -2.46
#